data_AF-A0A522LT15-F1
#
_entry.id   AF-A0A522LT15-F1
#
_cell.length_a   1.000
_cell.length_b   1.000
_cell.length_c   1.000
_cell.angle_alpha   90.00
_cell.angle_beta   90.00
_cell.angle_gamma   90.00
#
_symmetry.space_group_name_H-M   'P 1'
#
loop_
_entity.id
_entity.type
_entity.pdbx_description
1 polymer ?
#
loop_
_entity_poly.entity_id
_entity_poly.type
_entity_poly.pdbx_seq_one_letter_code
_entity_poly.pdbx_strand_id
1 'polypeptide(L)'
;MLLKRIISSVILIGIICAVIFSRVLCALTVVLFIIAGLYEYFTMLEKKGISIYKYFGIGMGVIIPLSIMLEFEPTKNWELLFIVLALLSLILMQFKRRNNAGVIVDISTTLFGILYVSWFFSFVIKIRYMDAG
;
A
#
# COMPACT_ATOMS: atom_id res chain seq x y z
N MET A 1 3.23 -26.69 -21.09
CA MET A 1 2.46 -25.80 -20.17
C MET A 1 2.92 -25.94 -18.72
N LEU A 2 3.12 -27.15 -18.19
CA LEU A 2 3.63 -27.38 -16.82
C LEU A 2 5.05 -26.85 -16.60
N LEU A 3 5.98 -27.08 -17.54
CA LEU A 3 7.37 -26.62 -17.43
C LEU A 3 7.49 -25.11 -17.21
N LYS A 4 6.70 -24.30 -17.94
CA LYS A 4 6.67 -22.84 -17.79
C LYS A 4 6.24 -22.42 -16.39
N ARG A 5 5.26 -23.11 -15.79
CA ARG A 5 4.77 -22.84 -14.43
C ARG A 5 5.83 -23.19 -13.38
N ILE A 6 6.48 -24.35 -13.52
CA ILE A 6 7.54 -24.79 -12.61
C ILE A 6 8.70 -23.79 -12.64
N ILE A 7 9.16 -23.39 -13.83
CA ILE A 7 10.22 -22.41 -13.99
C ILE A 7 9.85 -21.08 -13.34
N SER A 8 8.64 -20.55 -13.59
CA SER A 8 8.20 -19.30 -12.95
C SER A 8 8.16 -19.39 -11.42
N SER A 9 7.71 -20.52 -10.88
CA SER A 9 7.66 -20.74 -9.42
C SER A 9 9.05 -20.81 -8.81
N VAL A 10 9.98 -21.56 -9.42
CA VAL A 10 11.37 -21.68 -8.94
C VAL A 10 12.08 -20.33 -8.98
N ILE A 11 11.89 -19.55 -10.06
CA ILE A 11 12.45 -18.19 -10.17
C ILE A 11 11.90 -17.29 -9.07
N LEU A 12 10.59 -17.28 -8.85
CA LEU A 12 9.96 -16.45 -7.83
C LEU A 12 10.46 -16.81 -6.42
N ILE A 13 10.57 -18.11 -6.12
CA ILE A 13 11.12 -18.60 -4.84
C ILE A 13 12.56 -18.13 -4.68
N GLY A 14 13.39 -18.27 -5.71
CA GLY A 14 14.78 -17.80 -5.69
C GLY A 14 14.90 -16.30 -5.44
N ILE A 15 14.05 -15.50 -6.08
CA ILE A 15 13.99 -14.04 -5.85
C ILE A 15 13.61 -13.73 -4.40
N ILE A 16 12.57 -14.39 -3.87
CA ILE A 16 12.13 -14.18 -2.47
C ILE A 16 13.28 -14.54 -1.51
N CYS A 17 13.95 -15.67 -1.70
CA CYS A 17 15.10 -16.05 -0.89
C CYS A 17 16.21 -14.99 -0.94
N ALA A 18 16.54 -14.47 -2.13
CA ALA A 18 17.56 -13.43 -2.29
C ALA A 18 17.18 -12.12 -1.60
N VAL A 19 15.92 -11.69 -1.76
CA VAL A 19 15.39 -10.45 -1.18
C VAL A 19 15.43 -10.47 0.34
N ILE A 20 15.19 -11.63 0.97
CA ILE A 20 15.21 -11.76 2.43
C ILE A 20 16.59 -11.40 2.99
N PHE A 21 17.71 -11.68 2.31
CA PHE A 21 19.05 -11.43 2.88
C PHE A 21 19.39 -9.94 3.09
N SER A 22 18.74 -9.02 2.39
CA SER A 22 19.01 -7.58 2.51
C SER A 22 17.79 -6.81 3.01
N ARG A 23 17.96 -6.05 4.11
CA ARG A 23 16.89 -5.21 4.68
C ARG A 23 16.32 -4.23 3.65
N VAL A 24 17.20 -3.58 2.88
CA VAL A 24 16.82 -2.59 1.87
C VAL A 24 16.12 -3.23 0.67
N LEU A 25 16.62 -4.37 0.17
CA LEU A 25 15.96 -5.06 -0.95
C LEU A 25 14.59 -5.60 -0.55
N CYS A 26 14.45 -6.09 0.69
CA CYS A 26 13.17 -6.48 1.26
C CYS A 26 12.20 -5.31 1.29
N ALA A 27 12.61 -4.17 1.84
CA ALA A 27 11.78 -2.96 1.90
C ALA A 27 11.35 -2.48 0.51
N LEU A 28 12.28 -2.38 -0.46
CA LEU A 28 11.97 -1.97 -1.83
C LEU A 28 10.99 -2.92 -2.51
N THR A 29 11.17 -4.22 -2.31
CA THR A 29 10.26 -5.24 -2.88
C THR A 29 8.86 -5.12 -2.28
N VAL A 30 8.76 -4.89 -0.96
CA VAL A 30 7.48 -4.65 -0.29
C VAL A 30 6.82 -3.38 -0.83
N VAL A 31 7.55 -2.26 -0.97
CA VAL A 31 7.03 -1.02 -1.57
C VAL A 31 6.51 -1.25 -2.98
N LEU A 32 7.24 -1.98 -3.83
CA LEU A 32 6.79 -2.32 -5.18
C LEU A 32 5.49 -3.14 -5.18
N PHE A 33 5.38 -4.12 -4.29
CA PHE A 33 4.15 -4.90 -4.12
C PHE A 33 2.98 -4.06 -3.59
N ILE A 34 3.23 -3.07 -2.70
CA ILE A 34 2.19 -2.12 -2.25
C ILE A 34 1.69 -1.29 -3.44
N ILE A 35 2.60 -0.76 -4.25
CA ILE A 35 2.24 0.03 -5.44
C ILE A 35 1.40 -0.81 -6.40
N ALA A 36 1.85 -2.04 -6.71
CA ALA A 36 1.14 -2.96 -7.59
C ALA A 36 -0.23 -3.34 -7.02
N GLY A 37 -0.30 -3.71 -5.74
CA GLY A 37 -1.53 -4.09 -5.06
C GLY A 37 -2.55 -2.95 -4.99
N LEU A 38 -2.12 -1.72 -4.68
CA LEU A 38 -2.98 -0.54 -4.69
C LEU A 38 -3.47 -0.23 -6.11
N TYR A 39 -2.58 -0.31 -7.11
CA TYR A 39 -2.96 -0.10 -8.50
C TYR A 39 -4.03 -1.10 -8.96
N GLU A 40 -3.84 -2.39 -8.69
CA GLU A 40 -4.81 -3.44 -9.04
C GLU A 40 -6.14 -3.25 -8.29
N TYR A 41 -6.08 -3.00 -6.99
CA TYR A 41 -7.25 -2.77 -6.14
C TYR A 41 -8.08 -1.59 -6.65
N PHE A 42 -7.47 -0.42 -6.88
CA PHE A 42 -8.18 0.75 -7.38
C PHE A 42 -8.68 0.57 -8.81
N THR A 43 -7.90 -0.08 -9.68
CA THR A 43 -8.34 -0.37 -11.06
C THR A 43 -9.55 -1.30 -11.09
N MET A 44 -9.62 -2.27 -10.17
CA MET A 44 -10.78 -3.16 -10.06
C MET A 44 -12.05 -2.41 -9.64
N LEU A 45 -11.91 -1.47 -8.70
CA LEU A 45 -13.04 -0.68 -8.22
C LEU A 45 -13.49 0.38 -9.25
N GLU A 46 -12.55 1.00 -9.99
CA GLU A 46 -12.87 1.86 -11.15
C GLU A 46 -13.70 1.10 -12.19
N LYS A 47 -13.32 -0.15 -12.50
CA LYS A 47 -14.08 -1.03 -13.41
C LYS A 47 -15.47 -1.41 -12.88
N LYS A 48 -15.71 -1.31 -11.57
CA LYS A 48 -17.04 -1.47 -10.95
C LYS A 48 -17.87 -0.19 -10.94
N GLY A 49 -17.36 0.92 -11.50
CA GLY A 49 -18.06 2.21 -11.56
C GLY A 49 -17.98 3.04 -10.28
N ILE A 50 -17.09 2.67 -9.35
CA ILE A 50 -16.86 3.42 -8.10
C ILE A 50 -15.90 4.57 -8.40
N SER A 51 -16.21 5.78 -7.94
CA SER A 51 -15.41 6.98 -8.23
C SER A 51 -14.32 7.13 -7.18
N ILE A 52 -13.07 6.83 -7.54
CA ILE A 52 -11.99 6.72 -6.55
C ILE A 52 -10.90 7.73 -6.84
N TYR A 53 -10.30 8.24 -5.77
CA TYR A 53 -9.10 9.07 -5.86
C TYR A 53 -7.84 8.20 -5.98
N LYS A 54 -7.71 7.45 -7.08
CA LYS A 54 -6.67 6.43 -7.30
C LYS A 54 -5.25 6.93 -7.03
N TYR A 55 -4.84 8.01 -7.68
CA TYR A 55 -3.47 8.55 -7.52
C TYR A 55 -3.21 9.06 -6.11
N PHE A 56 -4.21 9.66 -5.47
CA PHE A 56 -4.12 10.10 -4.08
C PHE A 56 -3.96 8.90 -3.13
N GLY A 57 -4.79 7.87 -3.29
CA GLY A 57 -4.71 6.64 -2.50
C GLY A 57 -3.38 5.90 -2.66
N ILE A 58 -2.85 5.84 -3.88
CA ILE A 58 -1.52 5.27 -4.14
C ILE A 58 -0.45 6.12 -3.46
N GLY A 59 -0.47 7.44 -3.64
CA GLY A 59 0.51 8.35 -3.01
C GLY A 59 0.54 8.21 -1.49
N MET A 60 -0.63 8.33 -0.84
CA MET A 60 -0.74 8.17 0.62
C MET A 60 -0.34 6.78 1.09
N GLY A 61 -0.72 5.74 0.34
CA GLY A 61 -0.32 4.37 0.63
C GLY A 61 1.17 4.11 0.46
N VAL A 62 1.87 4.82 -0.41
CA VAL A 62 3.33 4.63 -0.59
C VAL A 62 4.14 5.40 0.45
N ILE A 63 3.62 6.53 0.96
CA ILE A 63 4.30 7.31 2.01
C ILE A 63 4.50 6.47 3.29
N ILE A 64 3.55 5.60 3.65
CA ILE A 64 3.63 4.76 4.84
C ILE A 64 4.87 3.85 4.83
N PRO A 65 5.06 2.92 3.88
CA PRO A 65 6.22 2.04 3.85
C PRO A 65 7.53 2.81 3.62
N LEU A 66 7.50 3.94 2.89
CA LEU A 66 8.68 4.80 2.73
C LEU A 66 9.11 5.45 4.04
N SER A 67 8.16 5.91 4.86
CA SER A 67 8.48 6.49 6.17
C SER A 67 9.18 5.48 7.09
N ILE A 68 8.74 4.21 7.05
CA ILE A 68 9.35 3.11 7.81
C ILE A 68 10.73 2.77 7.23
N MET A 69 10.85 2.66 5.90
CA MET A 69 12.12 2.32 5.23
C MET A 69 13.23 3.36 5.50
N LEU A 70 12.85 4.64 5.60
CA LEU A 70 13.75 5.75 5.90
C LEU A 70 13.98 5.97 7.41
N GLU A 71 13.43 5.08 8.26
CA GLU A 71 13.49 5.18 9.73
C GLU A 71 13.00 6.55 10.25
N PHE A 72 12.07 7.17 9.52
CA PHE A 72 11.52 8.48 9.85
C PHE A 72 10.38 8.33 10.86
N GLU A 73 10.74 8.10 12.12
CA GLU A 73 9.80 7.94 13.24
C GLU A 73 9.97 9.06 14.28
N PRO A 74 9.45 10.28 14.01
CA PRO A 74 9.47 11.36 15.00
C PRO A 74 8.63 11.04 16.25
N THR A 75 7.69 10.09 16.17
CA THR A 75 6.97 9.53 17.32
C THR A 75 6.64 8.06 17.07
N LYS A 76 6.58 7.23 18.13
CA LYS A 76 6.21 5.83 18.02
C LYS A 76 4.83 5.69 17.36
N ASN A 77 4.70 4.80 16.37
CA ASN A 77 3.48 4.57 15.59
C ASN A 77 2.97 5.77 14.78
N TRP A 78 3.89 6.61 14.28
CA TRP A 78 3.58 7.77 13.42
C TRP A 78 2.75 7.42 12.17
N GLU A 79 2.81 6.17 11.70
CA GLU A 79 2.04 5.65 10.55
C GLU A 79 0.54 5.95 10.61
N LEU A 80 -0.06 5.91 11.81
CA LEU A 80 -1.48 6.19 12.01
C LEU A 80 -1.84 7.63 11.62
N LEU A 81 -0.90 8.57 11.75
CA LEU A 81 -1.13 9.95 11.33
C LEU A 81 -1.31 10.04 9.82
N PHE A 82 -0.62 9.23 9.01
CA PHE A 82 -0.85 9.21 7.56
C PHE A 82 -2.25 8.72 7.21
N ILE A 83 -2.79 7.74 7.94
CA ILE A 83 -4.16 7.25 7.74
C ILE A 83 -5.17 8.34 8.12
N VAL A 84 -4.95 9.04 9.24
CA VAL A 84 -5.81 10.17 9.66
C VAL A 84 -5.74 11.31 8.65
N LEU A 85 -4.55 11.68 8.18
CA LEU A 85 -4.36 12.72 7.16
C LEU A 85 -5.00 12.32 5.82
N ALA A 86 -4.93 11.05 5.45
CA ALA A 86 -5.61 10.54 4.26
C ALA A 86 -7.12 10.68 4.40
N LEU A 87 -7.69 10.30 5.54
CA LEU A 87 -9.12 10.46 5.82
C LEU A 87 -9.55 11.93 5.78
N LEU A 88 -8.83 12.81 6.46
CA LEU A 88 -9.11 14.25 6.46
C LEU A 88 -9.04 14.83 5.05
N SER A 89 -8.01 14.47 4.28
CA SER A 89 -7.85 14.92 2.90
C SER A 89 -8.99 14.43 2.01
N LEU A 90 -9.43 13.17 2.17
CA LEU A 90 -10.59 12.63 1.45
C LEU A 90 -11.86 13.40 1.80
N ILE A 91 -12.10 13.70 3.07
CA ILE A 91 -13.24 14.51 3.51
C ILE A 91 -13.18 15.91 2.86
N LEU A 92 -12.01 16.57 2.86
CA LEU A 92 -11.81 17.87 2.22
C LEU A 92 -12.09 17.83 0.71
N MET A 93 -11.66 16.77 0.01
CA MET A 93 -11.92 16.59 -1.42
C MET A 93 -13.41 16.39 -1.73
N GLN A 94 -14.19 15.87 -0.80
CA GLN A 94 -15.63 15.68 -1.00
C GLN A 94 -16.42 17.00 -0.97
N PHE A 95 -15.96 18.03 -0.26
CA PHE A 95 -16.59 19.37 -0.32
C PHE A 95 -16.56 19.98 -1.72
N LYS A 96 -15.62 19.56 -2.58
CA LYS A 96 -15.55 20.01 -3.99
C LYS A 96 -16.59 19.31 -4.88
N ARG A 97 -17.21 18.22 -4.42
CA ARG A 97 -18.10 17.39 -5.23
C ARG A 97 -19.53 17.91 -5.17
N ARG A 98 -20.16 18.06 -6.34
CA ARG A 98 -21.52 18.62 -6.48
C ARG A 98 -22.63 17.57 -6.28
N ASN A 99 -22.30 16.28 -6.35
CA ASN A 99 -23.23 15.17 -6.18
C ASN A 99 -22.70 14.21 -5.09
N ASN A 100 -23.56 13.90 -4.11
CA ASN A 100 -23.20 13.15 -2.90
C ASN A 100 -23.53 11.66 -2.99
N ALA A 101 -24.14 11.19 -4.09
CA ALA A 101 -24.44 9.78 -4.28
C ALA A 101 -23.14 8.94 -4.29
N GLY A 102 -23.05 7.93 -3.43
CA GLY A 102 -21.92 7.01 -3.37
C GLY A 102 -20.68 7.52 -2.61
N VAL A 103 -20.71 8.73 -2.04
CA VAL A 103 -19.55 9.35 -1.34
C VAL A 103 -18.96 8.46 -0.24
N ILE A 104 -19.81 7.82 0.56
CA ILE A 104 -19.36 6.94 1.65
C ILE A 104 -18.59 5.74 1.08
N VAL A 105 -19.07 5.17 -0.03
CA VAL A 105 -18.41 4.04 -0.70
C VAL A 105 -17.05 4.46 -1.26
N ASP A 106 -16.97 5.65 -1.87
CA ASP A 106 -15.72 6.17 -2.43
C ASP A 106 -14.65 6.41 -1.35
N ILE A 107 -15.02 7.04 -0.22
CA ILE A 107 -14.09 7.29 0.90
C ILE A 107 -13.68 5.96 1.54
N SER A 108 -14.66 5.11 1.88
CA SER A 108 -14.39 3.85 2.57
C SER A 108 -13.50 2.92 1.75
N THR A 109 -13.75 2.80 0.44
CA THR A 109 -12.92 1.97 -0.44
C THR A 109 -11.51 2.53 -0.61
N THR A 110 -11.35 3.85 -0.68
CA THR A 110 -10.01 4.48 -0.73
C THR A 110 -9.23 4.25 0.55
N LEU A 111 -9.87 4.49 1.70
CA LEU A 111 -9.27 4.28 3.01
C LEU A 111 -8.96 2.80 3.26
N PHE A 112 -9.83 1.90 2.83
CA PHE A 112 -9.60 0.46 2.91
C PHE A 112 -8.38 0.04 2.08
N GLY A 113 -8.18 0.62 0.89
CA GLY A 113 -6.97 0.38 0.11
C GLY A 113 -5.70 0.75 0.87
N ILE A 114 -5.66 1.96 1.45
CA ILE A 114 -4.51 2.45 2.22
C ILE A 114 -4.27 1.57 3.45
N LEU A 115 -5.32 1.24 4.20
CA LEU A 115 -5.22 0.48 5.44
C LEU A 115 -4.86 -1.00 5.18
N TYR A 116 -5.64 -1.67 4.34
CA TYR A 116 -5.51 -3.12 4.11
C TYR A 116 -4.31 -3.48 3.25
N VAL A 117 -4.03 -2.71 2.19
CA VAL A 117 -2.93 -3.04 1.28
C VAL A 117 -1.62 -2.44 1.76
N SER A 118 -1.59 -1.14 2.05
CA SER A 118 -0.35 -0.47 2.40
C SER A 118 0.04 -0.71 3.86
N TRP A 119 -0.79 -0.30 4.82
CA TRP A 119 -0.40 -0.31 6.22
C TRP A 119 -0.11 -1.73 6.74
N PHE A 120 -1.01 -2.69 6.50
CA PHE A 120 -0.78 -4.08 6.92
C PHE A 120 0.44 -4.71 6.27
N PHE A 121 0.68 -4.47 4.98
CA PHE A 121 1.84 -5.05 4.32
C PHE A 121 3.15 -4.37 4.72
N SER A 122 3.10 -3.10 5.15
CA SER A 122 4.25 -2.37 5.69
C SER A 122 4.84 -2.98 6.98
N PHE A 123 4.05 -3.78 7.72
CA PHE A 123 4.57 -4.51 8.89
C PHE A 123 5.69 -5.50 8.53
N VAL A 124 5.76 -5.98 7.28
CA VAL A 124 6.88 -6.82 6.82
C VAL A 124 8.21 -6.05 6.90
N ILE A 125 8.20 -4.77 6.48
CA ILE A 125 9.38 -3.88 6.60
C ILE A 125 9.69 -3.66 8.07
N LYS A 126 8.67 -3.37 8.87
CA LYS A 126 8.80 -3.08 10.30
C LYS A 126 9.44 -4.22 11.07
N ILE A 127 8.97 -5.45 10.86
CA ILE A 127 9.56 -6.66 11.46
C ILE A 127 11.03 -6.80 11.04
N ARG A 128 11.34 -6.61 9.76
CA ARG A 128 12.70 -6.78 9.23
C ARG A 128 13.70 -5.74 9.72
N TYR A 129 13.22 -4.56 10.12
CA TYR A 129 14.05 -3.47 10.63
C TYR A 129 14.26 -3.53 12.15
N MET A 130 13.54 -4.41 12.87
CA MET A 130 13.82 -4.66 14.29
C MET A 130 15.19 -5.33 14.48
N ASP A 131 15.76 -5.20 15.68
CA ASP A 131 17.12 -5.70 16.00
C ASP A 131 17.30 -7.21 15.75
N ALA A 132 16.21 -8.00 15.82
CA ALA A 132 16.19 -9.44 15.57
C ALA A 132 15.47 -9.86 14.27
N GLY A 133 15.22 -8.91 13.37
CA GLY A 133 14.40 -9.05 12.16
C GLY A 133 15.10 -9.52 10.90
#